data_AF-H6RQB5-F1
#
_entry.id   AF-H6RQB5-F1
#
_cell.length_a   1.000
_cell.length_b   1.000
_cell.length_c   1.000
_cell.angle_alpha   90.00
_cell.angle_beta   90.00
_cell.angle_gamma   90.00
#
_symmetry.space_group_name_H-M   'P 1'
#
loop_
_entity.id
_entity.type
_entity.pdbx_description
1 polymer ?
#
loop_
_entity_poly.entity_id
_entity_poly.type
_entity_poly.pdbx_seq_one_letter_code
_entity_poly.pdbx_strand_id
1 'polypeptide(L)'
;MERRTRSVPALLATLALSACTGAPAPVPTNWELHGAPVDRQELESYAGVEHCGWASAVFLHVTWPPGGAEWYQFVRDPDGSVSGELADRLRTDTELPEDAVPTGYLSDAGTELWLAADVPPGTAYLVDTEDVVEAWPRAEPVIGCD
;
A
#
# COMPACT_ATOMS: atom_id res chain seq x y z
N MET A 1 50.53 -42.71 31.82
CA MET A 1 49.77 -42.59 30.56
C MET A 1 48.56 -41.72 30.82
N GLU A 2 48.73 -40.41 30.59
CA GLU A 2 47.76 -39.35 30.87
C GLU A 2 46.70 -39.29 29.76
N ARG A 3 45.41 -39.29 30.12
CA ARG A 3 44.31 -39.03 29.18
C ARG A 3 44.00 -37.53 29.22
N ARG A 4 44.38 -36.83 28.15
CA ARG A 4 44.12 -35.41 27.92
C ARG A 4 42.62 -35.15 27.80
N THR A 5 42.10 -34.34 28.71
CA THR A 5 40.80 -33.66 28.63
C THR A 5 40.81 -32.72 27.44
N ARG A 6 39.88 -32.88 26.49
CA ARG A 6 39.65 -31.91 25.40
C ARG A 6 38.50 -31.00 25.80
N SER A 7 38.81 -29.76 26.12
CA SER A 7 37.84 -28.68 26.28
C SER A 7 37.32 -28.26 24.90
N VAL A 8 35.99 -28.31 24.71
CA VAL A 8 35.31 -27.76 23.54
C VAL A 8 34.92 -26.32 23.88
N PRO A 9 35.32 -25.29 23.10
CA PRO A 9 34.90 -23.93 23.38
C PRO A 9 33.46 -23.75 22.91
N ALA A 10 32.60 -23.26 23.81
CA ALA A 10 31.25 -22.82 23.48
C ALA A 10 31.35 -21.50 22.70
N LEU A 11 31.02 -21.54 21.40
CA LEU A 11 30.76 -20.32 20.63
C LEU A 11 29.45 -19.72 21.14
N LEU A 12 29.54 -18.56 21.80
CA LEU A 12 28.42 -17.66 22.04
C LEU A 12 28.05 -17.01 20.70
N ALA A 13 26.97 -17.50 20.09
CA ALA A 13 26.34 -16.84 18.96
C ALA A 13 25.55 -15.63 19.47
N THR A 14 26.07 -14.43 19.24
CA THR A 14 25.32 -13.18 19.38
C THR A 14 24.22 -13.14 18.33
N LEU A 15 22.96 -13.28 18.75
CA LEU A 15 21.81 -12.96 17.90
C LEU A 15 21.82 -11.44 17.65
N ALA A 16 22.06 -11.04 16.40
CA ALA A 16 21.77 -9.70 15.95
C ALA A 16 20.25 -9.58 15.78
N LEU A 17 19.61 -8.70 16.54
CA LEU A 17 18.24 -8.27 16.24
C LEU A 17 18.30 -7.47 14.94
N SER A 18 17.87 -8.07 13.82
CA SER A 18 17.52 -7.31 12.63
C SER A 18 16.38 -6.38 13.00
N ALA A 19 16.67 -5.10 13.13
CA ALA A 19 15.66 -4.07 13.16
C ALA A 19 14.87 -4.19 11.85
N CYS A 20 13.62 -4.61 11.95
CA CYS A 20 12.67 -4.51 10.84
C CYS A 20 12.30 -3.03 10.72
N THR A 21 13.23 -2.21 10.20
CA THR A 21 12.84 -0.96 9.57
C THR A 21 12.23 -1.36 8.24
N GLY A 22 10.93 -1.68 8.25
CA GLY A 22 10.17 -1.86 7.04
C GLY A 22 10.22 -0.53 6.29
N ALA A 23 11.07 -0.46 5.26
CA ALA A 23 10.96 0.63 4.30
C ALA A 23 9.49 0.63 3.80
N PRO A 24 8.87 1.81 3.60
CA PRO A 24 7.55 1.85 3.01
C PRO A 24 7.57 1.03 1.71
N ALA A 25 6.55 0.20 1.52
CA ALA A 25 6.43 -0.60 0.32
C ALA A 25 6.59 0.34 -0.90
N PRO A 26 7.32 -0.09 -1.96
CA PRO A 26 7.42 0.71 -3.16
C PRO A 26 6.03 1.09 -3.67
N VAL A 27 5.85 2.35 -4.04
CA VAL A 27 4.60 2.80 -4.64
C VAL A 27 4.38 2.00 -5.93
N PRO A 28 3.26 1.28 -6.08
CA PRO A 28 2.91 0.68 -7.37
C PRO A 28 2.87 1.77 -8.44
N THR A 29 3.52 1.57 -9.58
CA THR A 29 3.53 2.61 -10.65
C THR A 29 3.09 2.07 -12.00
N ASN A 30 3.19 0.76 -12.21
CA ASN A 30 2.69 0.10 -13.41
C ASN A 30 1.51 -0.78 -13.03
N TRP A 31 0.37 -0.52 -13.67
CA TRP A 31 -0.86 -1.27 -13.48
C TRP A 31 -1.26 -1.96 -14.77
N GLU A 32 -1.80 -3.16 -14.64
CA GLU A 32 -2.38 -3.94 -15.71
C GLU A 32 -3.85 -4.27 -15.42
N LEU A 33 -4.67 -4.27 -16.46
CA LEU A 33 -6.03 -4.80 -16.44
C LEU A 33 -6.11 -5.94 -17.45
N HIS A 34 -6.39 -7.15 -16.97
CA HIS A 34 -6.42 -8.36 -17.81
C HIS A 34 -5.13 -8.61 -18.61
N GLY A 35 -3.97 -8.28 -18.02
CA GLY A 35 -2.65 -8.45 -18.64
C GLY A 35 -2.28 -7.40 -19.69
N ALA A 36 -3.03 -6.30 -19.77
CA ALA A 36 -2.72 -5.16 -20.62
C ALA A 36 -2.39 -3.93 -19.77
N PRO A 37 -1.37 -3.12 -20.13
CA PRO A 37 -1.08 -1.88 -19.42
C PRO A 37 -2.28 -0.93 -19.37
N VAL A 38 -2.49 -0.29 -18.23
CA VAL A 38 -3.57 0.68 -18.00
C VAL A 38 -3.09 2.10 -18.33
N ASP A 39 -3.97 2.93 -18.91
CA ASP A 39 -3.69 4.35 -19.10
C ASP A 39 -3.68 5.07 -17.75
N ARG A 40 -2.74 5.99 -17.55
CA ARG A 40 -2.63 6.73 -16.27
C ARG A 40 -3.86 7.58 -15.94
N GLN A 41 -4.67 7.97 -16.93
CA GLN A 41 -5.94 8.65 -16.68
C GLN A 41 -7.02 7.71 -16.13
N GLU A 42 -6.89 6.40 -16.37
CA GLU A 42 -7.79 5.39 -15.82
C GLU A 42 -7.33 4.97 -14.43
N LEU A 43 -6.05 4.67 -14.25
CA LEU A 43 -5.48 4.29 -12.97
C LEU A 43 -4.03 4.78 -12.85
N GLU A 44 -3.73 5.53 -11.80
CA GLU A 44 -2.36 5.88 -11.44
C GLU A 44 -2.19 5.91 -9.94
N SER A 45 -0.99 5.52 -9.48
CA SER A 45 -0.55 5.79 -8.12
C SER A 45 0.81 6.47 -8.13
N TYR A 46 0.99 7.41 -7.22
CA TYR A 46 2.19 8.24 -7.16
C TYR A 46 2.49 8.68 -5.72
N ALA A 47 3.79 8.84 -5.42
CA ALA A 47 4.24 9.38 -4.15
C ALA A 47 3.88 10.87 -4.04
N GLY A 48 3.51 11.31 -2.84
CA GLY A 48 3.32 12.72 -2.54
C GLY A 48 4.63 13.51 -2.71
N VAL A 49 4.49 14.79 -3.05
CA VAL A 49 5.62 15.65 -3.38
C VAL A 49 6.18 16.34 -2.13
N GLU A 50 7.51 16.38 -2.02
CA GLU A 50 8.22 16.91 -0.85
C GLU A 50 7.95 18.39 -0.57
N HIS A 51 7.76 19.20 -1.62
CA HIS A 51 7.52 20.65 -1.45
C HIS A 51 6.18 20.98 -0.78
N CYS A 52 5.24 20.03 -0.76
CA CYS A 52 3.99 20.13 0.00
C CYS A 52 4.08 19.46 1.38
N GLY A 53 5.23 18.86 1.71
CA GLY A 53 5.43 18.10 2.94
C GLY A 53 4.82 16.69 2.92
N TRP A 54 4.43 16.17 1.74
CA TRP A 54 3.67 14.91 1.60
C TRP A 54 4.53 13.71 1.23
N ALA A 55 5.83 13.75 1.52
CA ALA A 55 6.78 12.75 1.03
C ALA A 55 6.51 11.32 1.51
N SER A 56 5.75 11.14 2.61
CA SER A 56 5.35 9.83 3.11
C SER A 56 3.97 9.36 2.62
N ALA A 57 3.23 10.23 1.93
CA ALA A 57 1.92 9.89 1.41
C ALA A 57 2.01 9.25 0.02
N VAL A 58 1.00 8.43 -0.30
CA VAL A 58 0.78 7.88 -1.64
C VAL A 58 -0.64 8.21 -2.06
N PHE A 59 -0.78 8.67 -3.29
CA PHE A 59 -2.06 8.97 -3.90
C PHE A 59 -2.39 7.87 -4.92
N LEU A 60 -3.66 7.50 -4.98
CA LEU A 60 -4.23 6.60 -5.98
C LEU A 60 -5.39 7.33 -6.64
N HIS A 61 -5.30 7.52 -7.96
CA HIS A 61 -6.41 7.99 -8.79
C HIS A 61 -6.97 6.82 -9.57
N VAL A 62 -8.29 6.63 -9.50
CA VAL A 62 -8.98 5.60 -10.26
C VAL A 62 -10.24 6.16 -10.88
N THR A 63 -10.38 6.00 -12.19
CA THR A 63 -11.64 6.17 -12.91
C THR A 63 -12.44 4.88 -12.78
N TRP A 64 -13.64 4.94 -12.21
CA TRP A 64 -14.44 3.75 -11.93
C TRP A 64 -15.94 3.96 -12.21
N PRO A 65 -16.63 3.00 -12.86
CA PRO A 65 -16.10 1.76 -13.46
C PRO A 65 -15.16 2.05 -14.65
N PRO A 66 -14.40 1.05 -15.15
CA PRO A 66 -13.48 1.24 -16.27
C PRO A 66 -14.21 1.81 -17.50
N GLY A 67 -13.61 2.81 -18.16
CA GLY A 67 -14.24 3.57 -19.25
C GLY A 67 -15.34 4.56 -18.82
N GLY A 68 -15.54 4.77 -17.52
CA GLY A 68 -16.45 5.78 -16.95
C GLY A 68 -15.89 7.21 -17.04
N ALA A 69 -16.64 8.16 -16.45
CA ALA A 69 -16.26 9.58 -16.40
C ALA A 69 -15.94 10.09 -14.99
N GLU A 70 -16.28 9.32 -13.96
CA GLU A 70 -16.05 9.66 -12.56
C GLU A 70 -14.70 9.08 -12.11
N TRP A 71 -13.92 9.89 -11.41
CA TRP A 71 -12.65 9.48 -10.82
C TRP A 71 -12.61 9.78 -9.34
N TYR A 72 -11.87 8.95 -8.61
CA TYR A 72 -11.76 9.00 -7.16
C TYR A 72 -10.29 9.06 -6.75
N GLN A 73 -9.99 9.86 -5.72
CA GLN A 73 -8.68 9.91 -5.09
C GLN A 73 -8.71 9.17 -3.75
N PHE A 74 -7.83 8.19 -3.59
CA PHE A 74 -7.58 7.50 -2.33
C PHE A 74 -6.16 7.82 -1.86
N VAL A 75 -5.97 7.91 -0.56
CA VAL A 75 -4.69 8.37 0.01
C VAL A 75 -4.20 7.41 1.08
N ARG A 76 -2.98 6.94 0.93
CA ARG A 76 -2.19 6.31 1.98
C ARG A 76 -1.38 7.40 2.68
N ASP A 77 -1.81 7.88 3.84
CA ASP A 77 -1.10 8.91 4.60
C ASP A 77 -0.77 8.41 6.02
N PRO A 78 0.24 7.54 6.18
CA PRO A 78 0.51 6.90 7.47
C PRO A 78 0.98 7.88 8.55
N ASP A 79 1.52 9.03 8.16
CA ASP A 79 2.06 10.04 9.07
C ASP A 79 1.13 11.24 9.29
N GLY A 80 -0.03 11.29 8.60
CA GLY A 80 -0.93 12.44 8.67
C GLY A 80 -0.35 13.71 8.03
N SER A 81 0.60 13.55 7.11
CA SER A 81 1.29 14.64 6.42
C SER A 81 0.38 15.41 5.46
N VAL A 82 -0.63 14.73 4.92
CA VAL A 82 -1.66 15.27 4.03
C VAL A 82 -2.88 15.69 4.84
N SER A 83 -3.39 14.80 5.69
CA SER A 83 -4.54 15.05 6.55
C SER A 83 -4.59 14.07 7.72
N GLY A 84 -4.70 14.59 8.94
CA GLY A 84 -4.92 13.76 10.12
C GLY A 84 -6.18 12.90 10.04
N GLU A 85 -7.25 13.38 9.38
CA GLU A 85 -8.48 12.60 9.19
C GLU A 85 -8.25 11.39 8.26
N LEU A 86 -7.47 11.56 7.19
CA LEU A 86 -7.14 10.46 6.28
C LEU A 86 -6.23 9.45 6.98
N ALA A 87 -5.25 9.92 7.76
CA ALA A 87 -4.41 9.05 8.57
C ALA A 87 -5.21 8.23 9.59
N ASP A 88 -6.17 8.84 10.29
CA ASP A 88 -7.01 8.15 11.27
C ASP A 88 -7.90 7.06 10.64
N ARG A 89 -8.26 7.24 9.36
CA ARG A 89 -9.09 6.30 8.58
C ARG A 89 -8.28 5.24 7.85
N LEU A 90 -6.98 5.46 7.61
CA LEU A 90 -6.09 4.46 7.03
C LEU A 90 -6.01 3.24 7.95
N ARG A 91 -6.16 2.05 7.38
CA ARG A 91 -5.93 0.78 8.09
C ARG A 91 -4.89 -0.03 7.33
N THR A 92 -3.92 -0.56 8.04
CA THR A 92 -2.91 -1.48 7.51
C THR A 92 -3.09 -2.83 8.18
N ASP A 93 -2.78 -3.92 7.48
CA ASP A 93 -2.92 -5.29 7.99
C ASP A 93 -4.34 -5.55 8.52
N THR A 94 -5.33 -5.24 7.67
CA THR A 94 -6.75 -5.40 7.98
C THR A 94 -7.37 -6.57 7.22
N GLU A 95 -8.61 -6.91 7.53
CA GLU A 95 -9.35 -7.92 6.78
C GLU A 95 -10.04 -7.27 5.58
N LEU A 96 -10.00 -7.92 4.42
CA LEU A 96 -10.78 -7.51 3.26
C LEU A 96 -12.27 -7.78 3.53
N PRO A 97 -13.16 -6.76 3.46
CA PRO A 97 -14.59 -6.97 3.64
C PRO A 97 -15.18 -7.91 2.58
N GLU A 98 -16.17 -8.73 2.97
CA GLU A 98 -16.81 -9.71 2.06
C GLU A 98 -17.52 -9.04 0.85
N ASP A 99 -17.92 -7.79 0.99
CA ASP A 99 -18.57 -7.00 -0.06
C ASP A 99 -17.59 -6.15 -0.88
N ALA A 100 -16.28 -6.21 -0.60
CA ALA A 100 -15.29 -5.55 -1.44
C ALA A 100 -15.35 -6.09 -2.87
N VAL A 101 -15.32 -5.18 -3.84
CA VAL A 101 -15.46 -5.49 -5.26
C VAL A 101 -14.08 -5.62 -5.89
N PRO A 102 -13.72 -6.77 -6.48
CA PRO A 102 -12.47 -6.91 -7.20
C PRO A 102 -12.53 -6.09 -8.48
N THR A 103 -11.52 -5.27 -8.71
CA THR A 103 -11.47 -4.42 -9.92
C THR A 103 -10.85 -5.12 -11.11
N GLY A 104 -9.98 -6.11 -10.85
CA GLY A 104 -9.16 -6.77 -11.86
C GLY A 104 -7.85 -6.05 -12.19
N TYR A 105 -7.58 -4.89 -11.58
CA TYR A 105 -6.28 -4.23 -11.69
C TYR A 105 -5.23 -4.92 -10.83
N LEU A 106 -4.05 -5.12 -11.44
CA LEU A 106 -2.89 -5.75 -10.82
C LEU A 106 -1.66 -4.87 -11.04
N SER A 107 -0.91 -4.60 -9.97
CA SER A 107 0.37 -3.89 -10.11
C SER A 107 1.50 -4.81 -10.57
N ASP A 108 2.61 -4.23 -11.03
CA ASP A 108 3.86 -4.94 -11.28
C ASP A 108 4.46 -5.66 -10.06
N ALA A 109 4.13 -5.19 -8.86
CA ALA A 109 4.46 -5.84 -7.60
C ALA A 109 3.51 -7.00 -7.22
N GLY A 110 2.45 -7.24 -8.00
CA GLY A 110 1.45 -8.26 -7.72
C GLY A 110 0.36 -7.80 -6.75
N THR A 111 0.21 -6.51 -6.50
CA THR A 111 -0.84 -5.95 -5.65
C THR A 111 -2.15 -5.83 -6.42
N GLU A 112 -3.23 -6.40 -5.88
CA GLU A 112 -4.57 -6.27 -6.42
C GLU A 112 -5.28 -5.04 -5.86
N LEU A 113 -6.04 -4.34 -6.71
CA LEU A 113 -6.94 -3.27 -6.27
C LEU A 113 -8.37 -3.78 -6.15
N TRP A 114 -8.96 -3.51 -4.99
CA TRP A 114 -10.36 -3.74 -4.69
C TRP A 114 -10.99 -2.42 -4.25
N LEU A 115 -12.31 -2.27 -4.42
CA LEU A 115 -13.05 -1.07 -4.01
C LEU A 115 -14.19 -1.46 -3.09
N ALA A 116 -14.53 -0.59 -2.14
CA ALA A 116 -15.77 -0.71 -1.38
C ALA A 116 -16.99 -0.70 -2.33
N ALA A 117 -18.04 -1.43 -1.97
CA ALA A 117 -19.24 -1.59 -2.80
C ALA A 117 -20.16 -0.35 -2.83
N ASP A 118 -19.88 0.68 -2.03
CA ASP A 118 -20.64 1.93 -2.06
C ASP A 118 -20.38 2.72 -3.35
N VAL A 119 -21.35 3.56 -3.72
CA VAL A 119 -21.28 4.41 -4.91
C VAL A 119 -21.55 5.86 -4.49
N PRO A 120 -20.55 6.74 -4.53
CA PRO A 120 -19.13 6.48 -4.87
C PRO A 120 -18.40 5.62 -3.81
N PRO A 121 -17.34 4.89 -4.19
CA PRO A 121 -16.58 4.04 -3.27
C PRO A 121 -15.86 4.86 -2.19
N GLY A 122 -16.06 4.51 -0.93
CA GLY A 122 -15.46 5.22 0.20
C GLY A 122 -14.04 4.76 0.56
N THR A 123 -13.62 3.59 0.06
CA THR A 123 -12.32 2.97 0.38
C THR A 123 -11.80 2.17 -0.82
N ALA A 124 -10.49 2.26 -1.03
CA ALA A 124 -9.74 1.34 -1.88
C ALA A 124 -8.97 0.36 -1.00
N TYR A 125 -9.01 -0.93 -1.34
CA TYR A 125 -8.24 -1.96 -0.66
C TYR A 125 -7.12 -2.44 -1.57
N LEU A 126 -5.89 -2.38 -1.06
CA LEU A 126 -4.70 -2.89 -1.74
C LEU A 126 -4.33 -4.22 -1.07
N VAL A 127 -4.37 -5.30 -1.83
CA VAL A 127 -4.09 -6.66 -1.35
C VAL A 127 -2.78 -7.12 -2.00
N ASP A 128 -1.75 -7.38 -1.20
CA ASP A 128 -0.46 -7.82 -1.74
C ASP A 128 -0.39 -9.34 -1.94
N THR A 129 0.76 -9.83 -2.43
CA THR A 129 0.99 -11.25 -2.72
C THR A 129 1.05 -12.16 -1.48
N GLU A 130 1.12 -11.58 -0.28
CA GLU A 130 1.07 -12.28 1.01
C GLU A 130 -0.31 -12.16 1.68
N ASP A 131 -1.33 -11.71 0.93
CA ASP A 131 -2.70 -11.44 1.38
C ASP A 131 -2.81 -10.34 2.46
N VAL A 132 -1.79 -9.47 2.59
CA VAL A 132 -1.85 -8.31 3.49
C VAL A 132 -2.69 -7.22 2.84
N VAL A 133 -3.66 -6.70 3.59
CA VAL A 133 -4.60 -5.68 3.10
C VAL A 133 -4.32 -4.33 3.74
N GLU A 134 -4.20 -3.30 2.91
CA GLU A 134 -4.33 -1.91 3.34
C GLU A 134 -5.65 -1.31 2.83
N ALA A 135 -6.35 -0.58 3.70
CA ALA A 135 -7.59 0.13 3.38
C ALA A 135 -7.34 1.63 3.31
N TRP A 136 -7.30 2.18 2.10
CA TRP A 136 -6.99 3.57 1.81
C TRP A 136 -8.28 4.39 1.72
N PRO A 137 -8.47 5.41 2.58
CA PRO A 137 -9.69 6.23 2.56
C PRO A 137 -9.77 7.12 1.32
N ARG A 138 -11.00 7.33 0.82
CA ARG A 138 -11.29 8.34 -0.19
C ARG A 138 -11.05 9.74 0.37
N ALA A 139 -10.35 10.58 -0.39
CA ALA A 139 -10.20 12.00 -0.12
C ALA A 139 -11.42 12.77 -0.64
N GLU A 140 -12.06 13.52 0.26
CA GLU A 140 -13.16 14.43 -0.05
C GLU A 140 -13.01 15.73 0.75
N PRO A 141 -12.73 16.87 0.11
CA PRO A 141 -12.49 17.06 -1.33
C PRO A 141 -11.19 16.39 -1.82
N VAL A 142 -11.00 16.35 -3.14
CA VAL A 142 -9.73 15.92 -3.73
C VAL A 142 -8.59 16.86 -3.31
N ILE A 143 -7.41 16.28 -3.12
CA ILE A 143 -6.22 16.98 -2.62
C ILE A 143 -5.24 17.17 -3.77
N GLY A 144 -4.78 18.41 -3.93
CA GLY A 144 -3.77 18.79 -4.90
C GLY A 144 -2.77 19.78 -4.28
N CYS A 145 -1.55 19.76 -4.79
CA CYS A 145 -0.57 20.79 -4.48
C CYS A 145 -0.80 22.03 -5.35
N ASP A 146 -0.74 23.21 -4.74
CA ASP A 146 -0.81 24.52 -5.40
C ASP A 146 0.59 25.14 -5.58
#